data_AF-L7UI37-F1
#
_entry.id   AF-L7UI37-F1
#
_cell.length_a   1.000
_cell.length_b   1.000
_cell.length_c   1.000
_cell.angle_alpha   90.00
_cell.angle_beta   90.00
_cell.angle_gamma   90.00
#
_symmetry.space_group_name_H-M   'P 1'
#
loop_
_entity.id
_entity.type
_entity.pdbx_description
1 polymer ?
#
loop_
_entity_poly.entity_id
_entity_poly.type
_entity_poly.pdbx_seq_one_letter_code
_entity_poly.pdbx_strand_id
1 'polypeptide(L)'
;MSLRPSLRDVFQGLQREGHLDEVAESRARTTLEALQRTSTATPWFVKVLTGIGAWMSASFILSFFACIGIGQNEVAFILLGVVCCVAATALRRLSSGAFLEQLALALALAGLGIVTAGVALETGEAQPAALANLVFSAALIIAFPDSTLRVIATFTLVGAALVLLWNFLGILGVDLGVFVCAALAQGLLLYQPRLAAGRMGEALGSLSLGLATCVPALLLVRSSMRLLDVENWFRFGDASAPNGPLVLTLLLTALALYAAWHTMNELDLEPASTAGAGVFAALTLMAVLTLHTPAIIASIGLLLTGFLRRNVVVLGLAVAFLVLSGAWYYYDLSLTLLAKSGALVGSGAVLLALRWFLFRRAPHSPATAEAR
;
A
#
# COMPACT_ATOMS: atom_id res chain seq x y z
N MET A 1 6.21 -31.53 -8.53
CA MET A 1 6.25 -30.10 -8.91
C MET A 1 5.94 -30.00 -10.39
N SER A 2 4.69 -29.76 -10.76
CA SER A 2 4.31 -29.54 -12.16
C SER A 2 4.81 -28.16 -12.57
N LEU A 3 5.86 -28.12 -13.40
CA LEU A 3 6.30 -26.91 -14.07
C LEU A 3 5.09 -26.31 -14.79
N ARG A 4 4.71 -25.08 -14.43
CA ARG A 4 3.66 -24.36 -15.14
C ARG A 4 4.11 -24.28 -16.61
N PRO A 5 3.32 -24.75 -17.58
CA PRO A 5 3.68 -24.65 -18.98
C PRO A 5 3.92 -23.18 -19.30
N SER A 6 5.05 -22.88 -19.96
CA SER A 6 5.31 -21.53 -20.41
C SER A 6 4.23 -21.14 -21.42
N LEU A 7 3.99 -19.83 -21.59
CA LEU A 7 3.06 -19.35 -22.62
C LEU A 7 3.41 -19.91 -24.01
N ARG A 8 4.69 -20.13 -24.29
CA ARG A 8 5.14 -20.81 -25.51
C ARG A 8 4.68 -22.26 -25.60
N ASP A 9 4.73 -23.00 -24.49
CA ASP A 9 4.29 -24.40 -24.44
C ASP A 9 2.78 -24.53 -24.63
N VAL A 10 2.00 -23.58 -24.07
CA VAL A 10 0.54 -23.51 -24.27
C VAL A 10 0.20 -23.19 -25.73
N PHE A 11 0.92 -22.24 -26.34
CA PHE A 11 0.74 -21.90 -27.76
C PHE A 11 1.09 -23.08 -28.68
N GLN A 12 2.18 -23.78 -28.41
CA GLN A 12 2.56 -24.98 -29.16
C GLN A 12 1.58 -26.13 -28.95
N GLY A 13 1.01 -26.26 -27.75
CA GLY A 13 -0.07 -27.22 -27.46
C GLY A 13 -1.32 -26.95 -28.29
N LEU A 14 -1.83 -25.72 -28.25
CA LEU A 14 -3.01 -25.28 -29.01
C LEU A 14 -2.79 -25.36 -30.53
N GLN A 15 -1.56 -25.17 -31.01
CA GLN A 15 -1.20 -25.35 -32.41
C GLN A 15 -1.20 -26.83 -32.82
N ARG A 16 -0.69 -27.73 -31.97
CA ARG A 16 -0.76 -29.18 -32.21
C ARG A 16 -2.19 -29.72 -32.20
N GLU A 17 -3.06 -29.10 -31.40
CA GLU A 17 -4.49 -29.46 -31.32
C GLU A 17 -5.33 -28.85 -32.45
N GLY A 18 -4.74 -28.05 -33.35
CA GLY A 18 -5.45 -27.46 -34.50
C GLY A 18 -6.42 -26.34 -34.13
N HIS A 19 -6.34 -25.81 -32.90
CA HIS A 19 -7.22 -24.76 -32.40
C HIS A 19 -6.74 -23.33 -32.73
N LEU A 20 -5.58 -23.18 -33.36
CA LEU A 20 -5.00 -21.90 -33.76
C LEU A 20 -4.80 -21.83 -35.27
N ASP A 21 -5.48 -20.87 -35.91
CA ASP A 21 -5.34 -20.52 -37.32
C ASP A 21 -4.03 -19.73 -37.56
N GLU A 22 -3.39 -19.83 -38.72
CA GLU A 22 -2.08 -19.19 -39.00
C GLU A 22 -2.10 -17.65 -38.78
N VAL A 23 -3.25 -17.03 -39.02
CA VAL A 23 -3.48 -15.60 -38.80
C VAL A 23 -3.58 -15.27 -37.30
N ALA A 24 -4.16 -16.16 -36.49
CA ALA A 24 -4.25 -16.01 -35.04
C ALA A 24 -2.87 -16.19 -34.37
N GLU A 25 -2.02 -17.08 -34.91
CA GLU A 25 -0.65 -17.26 -34.43
C GLU A 25 0.20 -15.99 -34.64
N SER A 26 0.13 -15.38 -35.83
CA SER A 26 0.89 -14.15 -36.08
C SER A 26 0.43 -12.97 -35.21
N ARG A 27 -0.89 -12.81 -34.99
CA ARG A 27 -1.44 -11.82 -34.04
C ARG A 27 -1.05 -12.11 -32.60
N ALA A 28 -1.01 -13.38 -32.21
CA ALA A 28 -0.59 -13.77 -30.88
C ALA A 28 0.90 -13.51 -30.65
N ARG A 29 1.76 -13.87 -31.61
CA ARG A 29 3.22 -13.61 -31.50
C ARG A 29 3.52 -12.12 -31.47
N THR A 30 2.88 -11.33 -32.33
CA THR A 30 3.04 -9.85 -32.32
C THR A 30 2.55 -9.21 -31.03
N THR A 31 1.42 -9.67 -30.47
CA THR A 31 0.98 -9.19 -29.13
C THR A 31 1.90 -9.67 -28.02
N LEU A 32 2.47 -10.87 -28.09
CA LEU A 32 3.43 -11.40 -27.11
C LEU A 32 4.78 -10.66 -27.18
N GLU A 33 5.26 -10.33 -28.38
CA GLU A 33 6.46 -9.52 -28.59
C GLU A 33 6.24 -8.07 -28.16
N ALA A 34 5.06 -7.50 -28.44
CA ALA A 34 4.68 -6.19 -27.90
C ALA A 34 4.62 -6.21 -26.36
N LEU A 35 4.01 -7.25 -25.77
CA LEU A 35 4.00 -7.48 -24.33
C LEU A 35 5.41 -7.65 -23.77
N GLN A 36 6.30 -8.40 -24.43
CA GLN A 36 7.68 -8.60 -24.00
C GLN A 36 8.53 -7.32 -24.10
N ARG A 37 8.37 -6.53 -25.17
CA ARG A 37 9.01 -5.21 -25.32
C ARG A 37 8.47 -4.18 -24.35
N THR A 38 7.21 -4.29 -23.94
CA THR A 38 6.64 -3.45 -22.87
C THR A 38 7.01 -3.98 -21.47
N SER A 39 7.24 -5.30 -21.37
CA SER A 39 7.59 -6.05 -20.16
C SER A 39 9.09 -6.15 -19.90
N THR A 40 9.95 -5.52 -20.72
CA THR A 40 11.21 -4.93 -20.21
C THR A 40 10.86 -3.75 -19.29
N ALA A 41 9.98 -4.01 -18.34
CA ALA A 41 9.58 -3.11 -17.29
C ALA A 41 10.81 -2.90 -16.42
N THR A 42 11.13 -1.64 -16.18
CA THR A 42 12.14 -1.22 -15.22
C THR A 42 12.02 -2.07 -13.96
N PRO A 43 13.05 -2.85 -13.58
CA PRO A 43 12.96 -3.75 -12.45
C PRO A 43 12.50 -3.01 -11.20
N TRP A 44 11.68 -3.66 -10.36
CA TRP A 44 11.06 -3.00 -9.21
C TRP A 44 12.09 -2.35 -8.26
N PHE A 45 13.28 -2.96 -8.11
CA PHE A 45 14.36 -2.41 -7.28
C PHE A 45 14.92 -1.11 -7.86
N VAL A 46 14.94 -0.95 -9.19
CA VAL A 46 15.33 0.31 -9.84
C VAL A 46 14.30 1.39 -9.54
N LYS A 47 13.01 1.06 -9.56
CA LYS A 47 11.93 2.01 -9.19
C LYS A 47 12.00 2.46 -7.73
N VAL A 48 12.38 1.55 -6.82
CA VAL A 48 12.61 1.91 -5.41
C VAL A 48 13.82 2.84 -5.29
N LEU A 49 14.92 2.51 -5.94
CA LEU A 49 16.13 3.32 -5.93
C LEU A 49 15.91 4.70 -6.57
N THR A 50 15.13 4.79 -7.65
CA THR A 50 14.76 6.08 -8.27
C THR A 50 13.89 6.92 -7.35
N GLY A 51 12.94 6.29 -6.62
CA GLY A 51 12.14 6.97 -5.61
C GLY A 51 12.99 7.55 -4.47
N ILE A 52 13.93 6.76 -3.92
CA ILE A 52 14.86 7.21 -2.87
C ILE A 52 15.77 8.32 -3.40
N GLY A 53 16.32 8.16 -4.61
CA GLY A 53 17.15 9.16 -5.26
C GLY A 53 16.41 10.49 -5.45
N ALA A 54 15.13 10.44 -5.86
CA ALA A 54 14.33 11.65 -6.02
C ALA A 54 14.03 12.35 -4.69
N TRP A 55 13.83 11.63 -3.58
CA TRP A 55 13.73 12.23 -2.25
C TRP A 55 15.02 12.96 -1.85
N MET A 56 16.18 12.36 -2.09
CA MET A 56 17.49 12.98 -1.82
C MET A 56 17.76 14.18 -2.73
N SER A 57 17.40 14.11 -4.01
CA SER A 57 17.53 15.25 -4.91
C SER A 57 16.56 16.38 -4.54
N ALA A 58 15.32 16.04 -4.17
CA ALA A 58 14.34 17.02 -3.73
C ALA A 58 14.82 17.77 -2.47
N SER A 59 15.43 17.08 -1.50
CA SER A 59 15.97 17.72 -0.31
C SER A 59 17.09 18.71 -0.64
N PHE A 60 17.98 18.39 -1.58
CA PHE A 60 19.00 19.36 -2.05
C PHE A 60 18.38 20.57 -2.75
N ILE A 61 17.33 20.38 -3.56
CA ILE A 61 16.61 21.50 -4.19
C ILE A 61 15.96 22.39 -3.12
N LEU A 62 15.30 21.78 -2.13
CA LEU A 62 14.71 22.48 -0.97
C LEU A 62 15.78 23.27 -0.21
N SER A 63 16.92 22.65 0.11
CA SER A 63 18.04 23.31 0.80
C SER A 63 18.62 24.46 -0.01
N PHE A 64 18.78 24.30 -1.33
CA PHE A 64 19.26 25.36 -2.21
C PHE A 64 18.37 26.61 -2.15
N PHE A 65 17.05 26.44 -2.26
CA PHE A 65 16.12 27.57 -2.19
C PHE A 65 16.05 28.19 -0.79
N ALA A 66 16.20 27.38 0.26
CA ALA A 66 16.34 27.88 1.62
C ALA A 66 17.60 28.74 1.79
N CYS A 67 18.76 28.29 1.26
CA CYS A 67 20.03 29.01 1.35
C CYS A 67 20.06 30.34 0.58
N ILE A 68 19.36 30.42 -0.56
CA ILE A 68 19.27 31.67 -1.34
C ILE A 68 18.37 32.70 -0.64
N GLY A 69 17.57 32.28 0.35
CA GLY A 69 16.69 33.17 1.09
C GLY A 69 15.41 33.52 0.32
N ILE A 70 15.04 32.76 -0.72
CA ILE A 70 13.74 32.94 -1.40
C ILE A 70 12.60 32.70 -0.41
N GLY A 71 12.81 31.83 0.59
CA GLY A 71 11.87 31.59 1.68
C GLY A 71 11.58 32.79 2.58
N GLN A 72 12.27 33.92 2.43
CA GLN A 72 11.96 35.18 3.14
C GLN A 72 10.72 35.89 2.58
N ASN A 73 10.33 35.57 1.35
CA ASN A 73 9.07 36.02 0.77
C ASN A 73 8.17 34.80 0.58
N GLU A 74 7.25 34.63 1.53
CA GLU A 74 6.37 33.48 1.66
C GLU A 74 5.51 33.25 0.40
N VAL A 75 4.91 34.32 -0.14
CA VAL A 75 4.15 34.27 -1.40
C VAL A 75 5.03 33.84 -2.58
N ALA A 76 6.24 34.39 -2.71
CA ALA A 76 7.16 34.00 -3.78
C ALA A 76 7.60 32.53 -3.64
N PHE A 77 7.76 32.05 -2.42
CA PHE A 77 8.12 30.66 -2.13
C PHE A 77 6.98 29.71 -2.50
N ILE A 78 5.73 30.04 -2.17
CA ILE A 78 4.55 29.27 -2.59
C ILE A 78 4.48 29.22 -4.12
N LEU A 79 4.58 30.37 -4.80
CA LEU A 79 4.53 30.44 -6.26
C LEU A 79 5.63 29.61 -6.92
N LEU A 80 6.86 29.64 -6.37
CA LEU A 80 7.96 28.79 -6.83
C LEU A 80 7.60 27.31 -6.75
N GLY A 81 7.01 26.87 -5.63
CA GLY A 81 6.58 25.48 -5.48
C GLY A 81 5.51 25.07 -6.51
N VAL A 82 4.54 25.95 -6.78
CA VAL A 82 3.53 25.72 -7.84
C VAL A 82 4.20 25.59 -9.21
N VAL A 83 5.11 26.50 -9.53
CA VAL A 83 5.87 26.47 -10.79
C VAL A 83 6.67 25.19 -10.91
N CYS A 84 7.33 24.72 -9.85
CA CYS A 84 8.04 23.45 -9.83
C CYS A 84 7.12 22.26 -10.13
N CYS A 85 5.94 22.18 -9.50
CA CYS A 85 4.96 21.11 -9.75
C CYS A 85 4.44 21.10 -11.19
N VAL A 86 4.11 22.29 -11.72
CA VAL A 86 3.62 22.45 -13.10
C VAL A 86 4.73 22.11 -14.11
N ALA A 87 5.93 22.65 -13.91
CA ALA A 87 7.09 22.39 -14.75
C ALA A 87 7.48 20.91 -14.74
N ALA A 88 7.47 20.26 -13.58
CA ALA A 88 7.72 18.82 -13.46
C ALA A 88 6.70 18.00 -14.25
N THR A 89 5.41 18.35 -14.15
CA THR A 89 4.33 17.65 -14.86
C THR A 89 4.44 17.86 -16.37
N ALA A 90 4.73 19.09 -16.81
CA ALA A 90 4.94 19.42 -18.22
C ALA A 90 6.18 18.70 -18.78
N LEU A 91 7.30 18.77 -18.06
CA LEU A 91 8.55 18.08 -18.42
C LEU A 91 8.30 16.60 -18.61
N ARG A 92 7.58 15.95 -17.69
CA ARG A 92 7.30 14.52 -17.79
C ARG A 92 6.35 14.17 -18.93
N ARG A 93 5.42 15.05 -19.29
CA ARG A 93 4.49 14.83 -20.41
C ARG A 93 5.14 15.05 -21.78
N LEU A 94 6.11 15.96 -21.86
CA LEU A 94 6.74 16.37 -23.11
C LEU A 94 8.01 15.59 -23.43
N SER A 95 8.62 14.93 -22.44
CA SER A 95 9.90 14.26 -22.60
C SER A 95 9.84 12.79 -22.22
N SER A 96 10.69 12.00 -22.89
CA SER A 96 10.94 10.61 -22.57
C SER A 96 12.43 10.43 -22.26
N GLY A 97 12.74 9.60 -21.26
CA GLY A 97 14.12 9.36 -20.82
C GLY A 97 14.23 9.21 -19.30
N ALA A 98 15.09 8.29 -18.85
CA ALA A 98 15.24 7.95 -17.43
C ALA A 98 15.74 9.12 -16.58
N PHE A 99 16.66 9.94 -17.11
CA PHE A 99 17.16 11.13 -16.41
C PHE A 99 16.06 12.19 -16.20
N LEU A 100 15.30 12.49 -17.26
CA LEU A 100 14.21 13.47 -17.20
C LEU A 100 13.04 12.98 -16.33
N GLU A 101 12.84 11.67 -16.25
CA GLU A 101 11.93 11.04 -15.29
C GLU A 101 12.33 11.35 -13.85
N GLN A 102 13.59 11.10 -13.49
CA GLN A 102 14.12 11.36 -12.15
C GLN A 102 14.12 12.85 -11.82
N LEU A 103 14.49 13.71 -12.77
CA LEU A 103 14.45 15.16 -12.60
C LEU A 103 13.01 15.66 -12.36
N ALA A 104 12.04 15.20 -13.17
CA ALA A 104 10.65 15.55 -12.98
C ALA A 104 10.10 15.03 -11.64
N LEU A 105 10.48 13.81 -11.24
CA LEU A 105 10.09 13.25 -9.95
C LEU A 105 10.63 14.09 -8.79
N ALA A 106 11.93 14.41 -8.79
CA ALA A 106 12.56 15.25 -7.77
C ALA A 106 11.98 16.67 -7.74
N LEU A 107 11.73 17.28 -8.90
CA LEU A 107 11.17 18.63 -9.01
C LEU A 107 9.72 18.69 -8.52
N ALA A 108 8.91 17.66 -8.79
CA ALA A 108 7.55 17.57 -8.26
C ALA A 108 7.53 17.39 -6.74
N LEU A 109 8.42 16.54 -6.20
CA LEU A 109 8.54 16.35 -4.74
C LEU A 109 9.04 17.61 -4.03
N ALA A 110 10.04 18.29 -4.60
CA ALA A 110 10.52 19.56 -4.09
C ALA A 110 9.42 20.62 -4.15
N GLY A 111 8.71 20.74 -5.28
CA GLY A 111 7.60 21.67 -5.45
C GLY A 111 6.49 21.44 -4.41
N LEU A 112 6.11 20.19 -4.18
CA LEU A 112 5.12 19.83 -3.15
C LEU A 112 5.58 20.23 -1.74
N GLY A 113 6.85 19.96 -1.42
CA GLY A 113 7.46 20.36 -0.14
C GLY A 113 7.51 21.89 0.03
N ILE A 114 7.89 22.62 -1.02
CA ILE A 114 7.98 24.08 -1.03
C ILE A 114 6.59 24.72 -0.86
N VAL A 115 5.57 24.26 -1.58
CA VAL A 115 4.19 24.76 -1.40
C VAL A 115 3.73 24.53 0.04
N THR A 116 3.93 23.32 0.56
CA THR A 116 3.51 22.97 1.93
C THR A 116 4.23 23.83 2.97
N ALA A 117 5.55 23.99 2.84
CA ALA A 117 6.35 24.82 3.73
C ALA A 117 6.01 26.32 3.61
N GLY A 118 5.83 26.83 2.38
CA GLY A 118 5.48 28.23 2.16
C GLY A 118 4.13 28.61 2.76
N VAL A 119 3.12 27.75 2.62
CA VAL A 119 1.81 27.98 3.25
C VAL A 119 1.92 27.89 4.78
N ALA A 120 2.71 26.96 5.30
CA ALA A 120 2.93 26.85 6.75
C ALA A 120 3.63 28.09 7.34
N LEU A 121 4.57 28.68 6.60
CA LEU A 121 5.26 29.91 6.99
C LEU A 121 4.32 31.12 6.95
N GLU A 122 3.61 31.32 5.83
CA GLU A 122 2.67 32.45 5.64
C GLU A 122 1.59 32.50 6.70
N THR A 123 1.00 31.35 7.03
CA THR A 123 -0.15 31.29 7.92
C THR A 123 0.24 31.07 9.37
N GLY A 124 1.45 30.59 9.66
CA GLY A 124 1.86 30.13 10.97
C GLY A 124 1.09 28.90 11.49
N GLU A 125 0.25 28.28 10.66
CA GLU A 125 -0.67 27.22 11.06
C GLU A 125 -0.48 25.94 10.21
N ALA A 126 -0.60 24.78 10.86
CA ALA A 126 -0.45 23.48 10.19
C ALA A 126 -1.66 23.10 9.31
N GLN A 127 -2.85 23.62 9.63
CA GLN A 127 -4.10 23.30 8.93
C GLN A 127 -4.11 23.76 7.45
N PRO A 128 -3.87 25.05 7.13
CA PRO A 128 -3.81 25.50 5.73
C PRO A 128 -2.68 24.82 4.95
N ALA A 129 -1.54 24.55 5.58
CA ALA A 129 -0.44 23.81 4.96
C ALA A 129 -0.83 22.37 4.61
N ALA A 130 -1.51 21.67 5.53
CA ALA A 130 -2.04 20.34 5.27
C ALA A 130 -3.11 20.35 4.18
N LEU A 131 -4.00 21.35 4.16
CA LEU A 131 -5.01 21.50 3.11
C LEU A 131 -4.36 21.72 1.74
N ALA A 132 -3.35 22.59 1.65
CA ALA A 132 -2.58 22.81 0.43
C ALA A 132 -1.91 21.51 -0.04
N ASN A 133 -1.22 20.80 0.86
CA ASN A 133 -0.57 19.53 0.54
C ASN A 133 -1.58 18.47 0.05
N LEU A 134 -2.76 18.40 0.65
CA LEU A 134 -3.85 17.50 0.23
C LEU A 134 -4.30 17.82 -1.21
N VAL A 135 -4.56 19.10 -1.50
CA VAL A 135 -5.01 19.55 -2.83
C VAL A 135 -3.94 19.29 -3.89
N PHE A 136 -2.68 19.66 -3.63
CA PHE A 136 -1.58 19.45 -4.57
C PHE A 136 -1.26 17.97 -4.77
N SER A 137 -1.30 17.16 -3.71
CA SER A 137 -1.10 15.71 -3.84
C SER A 137 -2.22 15.07 -4.67
N ALA A 138 -3.48 15.46 -4.48
CA ALA A 138 -4.61 15.00 -5.29
C ALA A 138 -4.45 15.42 -6.76
N ALA A 139 -4.03 16.66 -7.00
CA ALA A 139 -3.75 17.16 -8.35
C ALA A 139 -2.62 16.36 -9.03
N LEU A 140 -1.53 16.04 -8.32
CA LEU A 140 -0.43 15.24 -8.84
C LEU A 140 -0.85 13.79 -9.13
N ILE A 141 -1.69 13.18 -8.30
CA ILE A 141 -2.21 11.82 -8.54
C ILE A 141 -2.97 11.75 -9.88
N ILE A 142 -3.74 12.81 -10.20
CA ILE A 142 -4.55 12.89 -11.42
C ILE A 142 -3.70 13.32 -12.63
N ALA A 143 -2.85 14.33 -12.45
CA ALA A 143 -2.17 15.00 -13.56
C ALA A 143 -0.80 14.40 -13.92
N PHE A 144 -0.09 13.79 -12.98
CA PHE A 144 1.24 13.25 -13.25
C PHE A 144 1.15 11.89 -13.94
N PRO A 145 1.89 11.64 -15.03
CA PRO A 145 1.76 10.40 -15.81
C PRO A 145 2.47 9.19 -15.18
N ASP A 146 3.45 9.39 -14.28
CA ASP A 146 4.21 8.28 -13.69
C ASP A 146 3.54 7.71 -12.42
N SER A 147 3.40 6.38 -12.40
CA SER A 147 3.02 5.58 -11.23
C SER A 147 3.84 5.85 -9.97
N THR A 148 5.15 6.10 -10.10
CA THR A 148 6.06 6.27 -8.96
C THR A 148 5.68 7.51 -8.16
N LEU A 149 5.50 8.65 -8.83
CA LEU A 149 5.05 9.87 -8.15
C LEU A 149 3.64 9.69 -7.59
N ARG A 150 2.72 9.02 -8.30
CA ARG A 150 1.35 8.79 -7.79
C ARG A 150 1.35 8.02 -6.48
N VAL A 151 2.21 7.02 -6.34
CA VAL A 151 2.40 6.28 -5.08
C VAL A 151 2.93 7.23 -4.00
N ILE A 152 3.99 8.00 -4.26
CA ILE A 152 4.55 8.93 -3.26
C ILE A 152 3.54 10.03 -2.88
N ALA A 153 2.83 10.59 -3.84
CA ALA A 153 1.77 11.58 -3.63
C ALA A 153 0.59 11.00 -2.82
N THR A 154 0.36 9.69 -2.88
CA THR A 154 -0.62 9.02 -2.00
C THR A 154 -0.16 9.07 -0.54
N PHE A 155 1.14 8.88 -0.25
CA PHE A 155 1.67 9.00 1.11
C PHE A 155 1.50 10.41 1.66
N THR A 156 1.82 11.43 0.87
CA THR A 156 1.67 12.83 1.29
C THR A 156 0.21 13.24 1.42
N LEU A 157 -0.68 12.74 0.54
CA LEU A 157 -2.12 12.95 0.63
C LEU A 157 -2.70 12.35 1.93
N VAL A 158 -2.35 11.10 2.25
CA VAL A 158 -2.80 10.44 3.47
C VAL A 158 -2.26 11.17 4.70
N GLY A 159 -0.97 11.52 4.72
CA GLY A 159 -0.38 12.29 5.81
C GLY A 159 -1.09 13.63 6.04
N ALA A 160 -1.36 14.38 4.97
CA ALA A 160 -2.10 15.63 5.04
C ALA A 160 -3.53 15.45 5.57
N ALA A 161 -4.25 14.44 5.08
CA ALA A 161 -5.59 14.11 5.56
C ALA A 161 -5.60 13.74 7.05
N LEU A 162 -4.60 12.98 7.52
CA LEU A 162 -4.47 12.62 8.93
C LEU A 162 -4.15 13.82 9.81
N VAL A 163 -3.32 14.77 9.35
CA VAL A 163 -3.06 16.02 10.09
C VAL A 163 -4.33 16.86 10.22
N LEU A 164 -5.14 16.96 9.16
CA LEU A 164 -6.43 17.64 9.24
C LEU A 164 -7.38 16.94 10.23
N LEU A 165 -7.52 15.61 10.12
CA LEU A 165 -8.36 14.84 11.03
C LEU A 165 -7.90 14.92 12.49
N TRP A 166 -6.60 14.94 12.74
CA TRP A 166 -6.03 15.18 14.06
C TRP A 166 -6.45 16.54 14.62
N ASN A 167 -6.38 17.59 13.81
CA ASN A 167 -6.75 18.94 14.25
C ASN A 167 -8.24 19.07 14.62
N PHE A 168 -9.14 18.35 13.93
CA PHE A 168 -10.59 18.44 14.21
C PHE A 168 -11.10 17.45 15.25
N LEU A 169 -10.55 16.23 15.27
CA LEU A 169 -11.10 15.08 16.02
C LEU A 169 -10.06 14.41 16.94
N GLY A 170 -8.83 14.95 17.01
CA GLY A 170 -7.74 14.38 17.80
C GLY A 170 -7.37 12.96 17.37
N ILE A 171 -7.04 12.12 18.34
CA ILE A 171 -6.64 10.73 18.11
C ILE A 171 -7.73 9.89 17.43
N LEU A 172 -9.00 10.16 17.74
CA LEU A 172 -10.14 9.49 17.10
C LEU A 172 -10.19 9.78 15.61
N GLY A 173 -9.86 11.01 15.21
CA GLY A 173 -9.73 11.41 13.80
C GLY A 173 -8.68 10.59 13.07
N VAL A 174 -7.51 10.39 13.69
CA VAL A 174 -6.43 9.60 13.11
C VAL A 174 -6.80 8.12 13.00
N ASP A 175 -7.40 7.54 14.05
CA ASP A 175 -7.84 6.14 14.03
C ASP A 175 -8.89 5.89 12.93
N LEU A 176 -9.91 6.75 12.84
CA LEU A 176 -10.90 6.70 11.79
C LEU A 176 -10.28 6.92 10.40
N GLY A 177 -9.36 7.87 10.28
CA GLY A 177 -8.63 8.13 9.03
C GLY A 177 -7.83 6.94 8.54
N VAL A 178 -7.10 6.26 9.44
CA VAL A 178 -6.35 5.04 9.11
C VAL A 178 -7.30 3.90 8.73
N PHE A 179 -8.40 3.73 9.46
CA PHE A 179 -9.43 2.74 9.10
C PHE A 179 -10.03 3.01 7.72
N VAL A 180 -10.41 4.25 7.43
CA VAL A 180 -10.93 4.66 6.11
C VAL A 180 -9.90 4.39 5.02
N CYS A 181 -8.63 4.73 5.24
CA CYS A 181 -7.55 4.44 4.29
C CYS A 181 -7.38 2.92 4.07
N ALA A 182 -7.46 2.11 5.14
CA ALA A 182 -7.39 0.65 5.04
C ALA A 182 -8.57 0.08 4.25
N ALA A 183 -9.78 0.57 4.53
CA ALA A 183 -11.00 0.18 3.84
C ALA A 183 -10.96 0.58 2.36
N LEU A 184 -10.46 1.77 2.04
CA LEU A 184 -10.23 2.21 0.67
C LEU A 184 -9.16 1.37 -0.03
N ALA A 185 -8.05 1.05 0.63
CA ALA A 185 -7.01 0.18 0.07
C ALA A 185 -7.58 -1.18 -0.33
N GLN A 186 -8.30 -1.83 0.59
CA GLN A 186 -8.92 -3.12 0.34
C GLN A 186 -10.03 -3.02 -0.70
N GLY A 187 -10.90 -2.01 -0.62
CA GLY A 187 -11.97 -1.79 -1.60
C GLY A 187 -11.41 -1.60 -3.01
N LEU A 188 -10.38 -0.79 -3.19
CA LEU A 188 -9.73 -0.58 -4.48
C LEU A 188 -9.09 -1.87 -5.01
N LEU A 189 -8.44 -2.67 -4.15
CA LEU A 189 -7.87 -3.96 -4.54
C LEU A 189 -8.96 -4.98 -4.89
N LEU A 190 -10.06 -5.02 -4.15
CA LEU A 190 -11.19 -5.92 -4.41
C LEU A 190 -11.93 -5.54 -5.70
N TYR A 191 -12.16 -4.26 -5.97
CA TYR A 191 -12.86 -3.82 -7.17
C TYR A 191 -11.93 -3.48 -8.35
N GLN A 192 -10.63 -3.76 -8.22
CA GLN A 192 -9.61 -3.45 -9.24
C GLN A 192 -9.98 -3.95 -10.64
N PRO A 193 -10.50 -5.18 -10.85
CA PRO A 193 -10.83 -5.66 -12.20
C PRO A 193 -11.92 -4.82 -12.90
N ARG A 194 -12.87 -4.27 -12.14
CA ARG A 194 -13.93 -3.40 -12.67
C ARG A 194 -13.43 -1.98 -12.91
N LEU A 195 -12.58 -1.48 -12.00
CA LEU A 195 -12.05 -0.12 -12.05
C LEU A 195 -10.92 0.07 -13.07
N ALA A 196 -10.20 -1.02 -13.41
CA ALA A 196 -9.12 -1.01 -14.39
C ALA A 196 -9.60 -0.73 -15.83
N ALA A 197 -10.89 -0.92 -16.13
CA ALA A 197 -11.45 -0.70 -17.47
C ALA A 197 -11.64 0.79 -17.84
N GLY A 198 -11.50 1.72 -16.88
CA GLY A 198 -11.70 3.16 -17.10
C GLY A 198 -10.43 3.94 -17.39
N ARG A 199 -10.58 5.19 -17.87
CA ARG A 199 -9.47 6.15 -18.11
C ARG A 199 -8.63 6.45 -16.86
N MET A 200 -9.18 6.18 -15.67
CA MET A 200 -8.51 6.36 -14.37
C MET A 200 -7.91 5.06 -13.81
N GLY A 201 -7.95 3.94 -14.56
CA GLY A 201 -7.51 2.63 -14.08
C GLY A 201 -6.06 2.62 -13.58
N GLU A 202 -5.15 3.29 -14.28
CA GLU A 202 -3.74 3.41 -13.87
C GLU A 202 -3.55 4.25 -12.60
N ALA A 203 -4.33 5.33 -12.46
CA ALA A 203 -4.28 6.20 -11.28
C ALA A 203 -4.82 5.47 -10.05
N LEU A 204 -5.95 4.76 -10.21
CA LEU A 204 -6.56 3.93 -9.16
C LEU A 204 -5.67 2.75 -8.78
N GLY A 205 -4.98 2.12 -9.74
CA GLY A 205 -3.98 1.08 -9.48
C GLY A 205 -2.82 1.61 -8.63
N SER A 206 -2.26 2.76 -9.00
CA SER A 206 -1.18 3.41 -8.23
C SER A 206 -1.64 3.84 -6.83
N LEU A 207 -2.86 4.37 -6.72
CA LEU A 207 -3.48 4.75 -5.45
C LEU A 207 -3.69 3.53 -4.54
N SER A 208 -4.16 2.40 -5.09
CA SER A 208 -4.34 1.17 -4.34
C SER A 208 -3.02 0.63 -3.77
N LEU A 209 -1.94 0.66 -4.57
CA LEU A 209 -0.60 0.29 -4.11
C LEU A 209 -0.04 1.27 -3.08
N GLY A 210 -0.27 2.58 -3.29
CA GLY A 210 0.08 3.62 -2.33
C GLY A 210 -0.58 3.41 -0.99
N LEU A 211 -1.91 3.22 -0.95
CA LEU A 211 -2.66 2.97 0.28
C LEU A 211 -2.28 1.64 0.95
N ALA A 212 -2.12 0.57 0.15
CA ALA A 212 -1.68 -0.74 0.63
C ALA A 212 -0.31 -0.70 1.33
N THR A 213 0.58 0.18 0.88
CA THR A 213 1.90 0.38 1.49
C THR A 213 1.84 1.37 2.66
N CYS A 214 1.08 2.45 2.49
CA CYS A 214 1.00 3.56 3.44
C CYS A 214 0.33 3.16 4.75
N VAL A 215 -0.78 2.41 4.71
CA VAL A 215 -1.53 2.05 5.93
C VAL A 215 -0.70 1.21 6.90
N PRO A 216 -0.09 0.07 6.51
CA PRO A 216 0.77 -0.69 7.42
C PRO A 216 2.01 0.09 7.85
N ALA A 217 2.60 0.90 6.96
CA ALA A 217 3.75 1.75 7.30
C ALA A 217 3.39 2.78 8.38
N LEU A 218 2.23 3.44 8.28
CA LEU A 218 1.75 4.39 9.29
C LEU A 218 1.50 3.71 10.63
N LEU A 219 0.92 2.51 10.62
CA LEU A 219 0.70 1.72 11.84
C LEU A 219 2.03 1.34 12.50
N LEU A 220 3.04 0.97 11.71
CA LEU A 220 4.40 0.71 12.20
C LEU A 220 5.06 1.97 12.76
N VAL A 221 5.02 3.08 12.03
CA VAL A 221 5.60 4.36 12.48
C VAL A 221 4.95 4.79 13.80
N ARG A 222 3.61 4.76 13.90
CA ARG A 222 2.91 5.05 15.14
C ARG A 222 3.36 4.15 16.30
N SER A 223 3.53 2.85 16.05
CA SER A 223 4.03 1.92 17.07
C SER A 223 5.47 2.23 17.49
N SER A 224 6.32 2.68 16.56
CA SER A 224 7.72 3.04 16.83
C SER A 224 7.88 4.38 17.56
N MET A 225 7.04 5.38 17.25
CA MET A 225 7.07 6.70 17.92
C MET A 225 6.79 6.59 19.42
N ARG A 226 5.92 5.63 19.80
CA ARG A 226 5.65 5.29 21.21
C ARG A 226 6.87 4.73 21.94
N LEU A 227 7.74 3.98 21.23
CA LEU A 227 8.93 3.37 21.82
C LEU A 227 10.10 4.35 21.96
N LEU A 228 10.19 5.32 21.06
CA LEU A 228 11.27 6.31 21.05
C LEU A 228 10.94 7.59 21.87
N ASP A 229 9.75 7.66 22.50
CA ASP A 229 9.22 8.83 23.21
C ASP A 229 9.26 10.14 22.38
N VAL A 230 9.22 9.97 21.06
CA VAL A 230 9.32 11.07 20.07
C VAL A 230 8.02 11.89 20.00
N GLU A 231 6.94 11.39 20.59
CA GLU A 231 5.67 12.12 20.77
C GLU A 231 5.90 13.47 21.49
N ASN A 232 6.79 13.48 22.49
CA ASN A 232 7.21 14.69 23.22
C ASN A 232 8.04 15.66 22.35
N TRP A 233 8.81 15.15 21.38
CA TRP A 233 9.65 15.97 20.49
C TRP A 233 8.85 16.74 19.44
N PHE A 234 7.77 16.13 18.92
CA PHE A 234 6.92 16.78 17.92
C PHE A 234 5.70 17.51 18.52
N ARG A 235 5.60 17.60 19.85
CA ARG A 235 4.48 18.25 20.57
C ARG A 235 3.11 17.78 20.09
N PHE A 236 2.98 16.49 19.75
CA PHE A 236 1.66 15.88 19.67
C PHE A 236 1.20 15.74 21.13
N GLY A 237 0.39 16.70 21.60
CA GLY A 237 0.00 16.77 23.01
C GLY A 237 -0.59 15.45 23.51
N ASP A 238 -0.33 15.12 24.79
CA ASP A 238 -0.69 13.90 25.53
C ASP A 238 -1.78 13.05 24.87
N ALA A 239 -1.42 12.27 23.84
CA ALA A 239 -2.37 11.47 23.06
C ALA A 239 -2.52 10.07 23.62
N SER A 240 -2.20 9.91 24.90
CA SER A 240 -2.31 8.65 25.63
C SER A 240 -3.76 8.38 26.03
N ALA A 241 -4.66 8.32 25.04
CA ALA A 241 -5.95 7.68 25.25
C ALA A 241 -5.70 6.20 25.59
N PRO A 242 -6.06 5.71 26.79
CA PRO A 242 -5.71 4.35 27.23
C PRO A 242 -6.24 3.24 26.31
N ASN A 243 -7.26 3.55 25.49
CA ASN A 243 -8.01 2.59 24.68
C ASN A 243 -7.87 2.77 23.16
N GLY A 244 -7.09 3.77 22.68
CA GLY A 244 -6.97 4.08 21.25
C GLY A 244 -6.59 2.88 20.34
N PRO A 245 -5.64 2.00 20.74
CA PRO A 245 -5.24 0.87 19.89
C PRO A 245 -6.34 -0.19 19.73
N LEU A 246 -7.24 -0.32 20.71
CA LEU A 246 -8.25 -1.40 20.74
C LEU A 246 -9.34 -1.15 19.71
N VAL A 247 -9.89 0.06 19.65
CA VAL A 247 -10.97 0.41 18.70
C VAL A 247 -10.49 0.23 17.27
N LEU A 248 -9.30 0.75 16.94
CA LEU A 248 -8.71 0.58 15.63
C LEU A 248 -8.46 -0.88 15.28
N THR A 249 -7.95 -1.68 16.23
CA THR A 249 -7.74 -3.12 16.00
C THR A 249 -9.05 -3.85 15.75
N LEU A 250 -10.12 -3.54 16.49
CA LEU A 250 -11.45 -4.12 16.26
C LEU A 250 -12.00 -3.74 14.87
N LEU A 251 -11.88 -2.47 14.48
CA LEU A 251 -12.31 -2.00 13.16
C LEU A 251 -11.53 -2.68 12.02
N LEU A 252 -10.21 -2.79 12.15
CA LEU A 252 -9.36 -3.47 11.17
C LEU A 252 -9.61 -4.99 11.15
N THR A 253 -9.99 -5.58 12.29
CA THR A 253 -10.41 -6.99 12.36
C THR A 253 -11.72 -7.19 11.62
N ALA A 254 -12.72 -6.35 11.87
CA ALA A 254 -13.98 -6.39 11.12
C ALA A 254 -13.74 -6.25 9.61
N LEU A 255 -12.83 -5.37 9.22
CA LEU A 255 -12.41 -5.20 7.83
C LEU A 255 -11.71 -6.46 7.27
N ALA A 256 -10.81 -7.09 8.03
CA ALA A 256 -10.16 -8.35 7.62
C ALA A 256 -11.16 -9.52 7.51
N LEU A 257 -12.14 -9.61 8.42
CA LEU A 257 -13.23 -10.59 8.34
C LEU A 257 -14.11 -10.32 7.10
N TYR A 258 -14.45 -9.06 6.81
CA TYR A 258 -15.16 -8.70 5.58
C TYR A 258 -14.38 -9.12 4.34
N ALA A 259 -13.07 -8.86 4.29
CA ALA A 259 -12.21 -9.29 3.18
C ALA A 259 -12.19 -10.82 3.03
N ALA A 260 -12.13 -11.57 4.15
CA ALA A 260 -12.19 -13.03 4.14
C ALA A 260 -13.55 -13.54 3.61
N TRP A 261 -14.65 -12.96 4.06
CA TRP A 261 -16.00 -13.29 3.57
C TRP A 261 -16.14 -13.03 2.07
N HIS A 262 -15.70 -11.86 1.60
CA HIS A 262 -15.72 -11.53 0.18
C HIS A 262 -14.85 -12.47 -0.65
N THR A 263 -13.66 -12.81 -0.15
CA THR A 263 -12.74 -13.77 -0.78
C THR A 263 -13.39 -15.15 -0.93
N MET A 264 -14.08 -15.63 0.10
CA MET A 264 -14.78 -16.92 0.04
C MET A 264 -15.91 -16.91 -0.97
N ASN A 265 -16.74 -15.86 -0.97
CA ASN A 265 -17.83 -15.72 -1.95
C ASN A 265 -17.30 -15.63 -3.39
N GLU A 266 -16.18 -14.94 -3.62
CA GLU A 266 -15.59 -14.84 -4.97
C GLU A 266 -14.96 -16.17 -5.45
N LEU A 267 -14.58 -17.05 -4.51
CA LEU A 267 -14.04 -18.38 -4.81
C LEU A 267 -15.12 -19.48 -4.80
N ASP A 268 -16.41 -19.10 -4.75
CA ASP A 268 -17.55 -20.02 -4.61
C ASP A 268 -17.42 -20.98 -3.41
N LEU A 269 -16.75 -20.53 -2.34
CA LEU A 269 -16.64 -21.25 -1.08
C LEU A 269 -17.73 -20.78 -0.13
N GLU A 270 -18.51 -21.71 0.41
CA GLU A 270 -19.54 -21.40 1.42
C GLU A 270 -18.89 -20.81 2.70
N PRO A 271 -19.14 -19.54 3.05
CA PRO A 271 -18.53 -18.93 4.24
C PRO A 271 -19.02 -19.55 5.55
N ALA A 272 -20.25 -20.08 5.55
CA ALA A 272 -20.85 -20.81 6.66
C ALA A 272 -20.34 -22.25 6.76
N SER A 273 -19.52 -22.71 5.81
CA SER A 273 -18.87 -24.01 5.93
C SER A 273 -17.99 -24.06 7.17
N THR A 274 -17.80 -25.27 7.68
CA THR A 274 -16.87 -25.52 8.78
C THR A 274 -15.44 -25.02 8.53
N ALA A 275 -14.97 -25.03 7.28
CA ALA A 275 -13.70 -24.47 6.87
C ALA A 275 -13.70 -22.92 6.96
N GLY A 276 -14.76 -22.28 6.47
CA GLY A 276 -14.95 -20.83 6.58
C GLY A 276 -15.03 -20.37 8.04
N ALA A 277 -15.79 -21.08 8.87
CA ALA A 277 -15.86 -20.83 10.32
C ALA A 277 -14.48 -20.94 10.99
N GLY A 278 -13.66 -21.91 10.58
CA GLY A 278 -12.27 -22.04 11.05
C GLY A 278 -11.41 -20.83 10.70
N VAL A 279 -11.53 -20.28 9.49
CA VAL A 279 -10.81 -19.06 9.07
C VAL A 279 -11.27 -17.84 9.86
N PHE A 280 -12.57 -17.63 10.02
CA PHE A 280 -13.09 -16.51 10.83
C PHE A 280 -12.69 -16.61 12.30
N ALA A 281 -12.71 -17.82 12.87
CA ALA A 281 -12.25 -18.06 14.23
C ALA A 281 -10.75 -17.77 14.37
N ALA A 282 -9.93 -18.20 13.41
CA ALA A 282 -8.49 -17.93 13.43
C ALA A 282 -8.18 -16.44 13.29
N LEU A 283 -8.85 -15.70 12.40
CA LEU A 283 -8.66 -14.26 12.25
C LEU A 283 -9.06 -13.49 13.52
N THR A 284 -10.21 -13.84 14.11
CA THR A 284 -10.67 -13.23 15.37
C THR A 284 -9.69 -13.55 16.50
N LEU A 285 -9.24 -14.79 16.61
CA LEU A 285 -8.31 -15.19 17.66
C LEU A 285 -6.92 -14.55 17.48
N MET A 286 -6.46 -14.41 16.24
CA MET A 286 -5.25 -13.63 15.94
C MET A 286 -5.39 -12.18 16.40
N ALA A 287 -6.51 -11.52 16.11
CA ALA A 287 -6.78 -10.16 16.57
C ALA A 287 -6.81 -10.05 18.10
N VAL A 288 -7.40 -11.03 18.79
CA VAL A 288 -7.44 -11.10 20.27
C VAL A 288 -6.04 -11.27 20.86
N LEU A 289 -5.19 -12.11 20.25
CA LEU A 289 -3.82 -12.32 20.71
C LEU A 289 -2.92 -11.10 20.44
N THR A 290 -3.26 -10.27 19.45
CA THR A 290 -2.48 -9.09 19.05
C THR A 290 -3.25 -7.78 19.22
N LEU A 291 -4.10 -7.67 20.26
CA LEU A 291 -5.00 -6.53 20.48
C LEU A 291 -4.30 -5.16 20.54
N HIS A 292 -3.04 -5.13 20.95
CA HIS A 292 -2.24 -3.90 21.07
C HIS A 292 -1.49 -3.55 19.77
N THR A 293 -1.66 -4.35 18.71
CA THR A 293 -0.82 -4.31 17.51
C THR A 293 -1.68 -4.35 16.24
N PRO A 294 -2.40 -3.26 15.92
CA PRO A 294 -3.28 -3.18 14.74
C PRO A 294 -2.57 -3.46 13.42
N ALA A 295 -1.24 -3.24 13.35
CA ALA A 295 -0.43 -3.51 12.16
C ALA A 295 -0.46 -4.99 11.72
N ILE A 296 -0.58 -5.93 12.66
CA ILE A 296 -0.59 -7.38 12.36
C ILE A 296 -1.87 -7.74 11.61
N ILE A 297 -3.04 -7.38 12.14
CA ILE A 297 -4.32 -7.72 11.51
C ILE A 297 -4.53 -6.96 10.18
N ALA A 298 -4.03 -5.73 10.07
CA ALA A 298 -4.01 -4.98 8.81
C ALA A 298 -3.17 -5.70 7.74
N SER A 299 -1.97 -6.19 8.11
CA SER A 299 -1.09 -6.92 7.21
C SER A 299 -1.69 -8.27 6.79
N ILE A 300 -2.40 -8.96 7.69
CA ILE A 300 -3.13 -10.20 7.36
C ILE A 300 -4.27 -9.90 6.37
N GLY A 301 -5.05 -8.84 6.58
CA GLY A 301 -6.08 -8.40 5.62
C GLY A 301 -5.50 -8.06 4.24
N LEU A 302 -4.32 -7.42 4.22
CA LEU A 302 -3.59 -7.15 2.97
C LEU A 302 -3.07 -8.43 2.32
N LEU A 303 -2.63 -9.41 3.11
CA LEU A 303 -2.17 -10.72 2.63
C LEU A 303 -3.32 -11.48 1.93
N LEU A 304 -4.52 -11.48 2.53
CA LEU A 304 -5.71 -12.12 1.96
C LEU A 304 -6.10 -11.49 0.62
N THR A 305 -6.19 -10.16 0.56
CA THR A 305 -6.54 -9.44 -0.67
C THR A 305 -5.45 -9.58 -1.76
N GLY A 306 -4.17 -9.53 -1.38
CA GLY A 306 -3.04 -9.77 -2.28
C GLY A 306 -3.04 -11.18 -2.86
N PHE A 307 -3.38 -12.19 -2.05
CA PHE A 307 -3.53 -13.58 -2.50
C PHE A 307 -4.69 -13.74 -3.49
N LEU A 308 -5.88 -13.22 -3.15
CA LEU A 308 -7.07 -13.28 -4.01
C LEU A 308 -6.80 -12.66 -5.39
N ARG A 309 -6.14 -11.50 -5.41
CA ARG A 309 -5.82 -10.78 -6.65
C ARG A 309 -4.58 -11.30 -7.38
N ARG A 310 -3.90 -12.32 -6.83
CA ARG A 310 -2.66 -12.91 -7.37
C ARG A 310 -1.56 -11.84 -7.62
N ASN A 311 -1.56 -10.77 -6.83
CA ASN A 311 -0.60 -9.68 -6.98
C ASN A 311 0.61 -9.93 -6.08
N VAL A 312 1.71 -10.39 -6.69
CA VAL A 312 2.96 -10.73 -5.98
C VAL A 312 3.58 -9.55 -5.24
N VAL A 313 3.37 -8.32 -5.72
CA VAL A 313 3.90 -7.11 -5.07
C VAL A 313 3.15 -6.85 -3.78
N VAL A 314 1.81 -6.89 -3.82
CA VAL A 314 0.96 -6.71 -2.62
C VAL A 314 1.18 -7.85 -1.63
N LEU A 315 1.31 -9.08 -2.11
CA LEU A 315 1.64 -10.24 -1.27
C LEU A 315 3.00 -10.06 -0.58
N GLY A 316 4.02 -9.65 -1.34
CA GLY A 316 5.36 -9.39 -0.80
C GLY A 316 5.37 -8.27 0.24
N LEU A 317 4.66 -7.17 -0.04
CA LEU A 317 4.47 -6.07 0.91
C LEU A 317 3.77 -6.53 2.18
N ALA A 318 2.68 -7.30 2.06
CA ALA A 318 1.96 -7.84 3.21
C ALA A 318 2.85 -8.72 4.09
N VAL A 319 3.66 -9.60 3.49
CA VAL A 319 4.64 -10.42 4.22
C VAL A 319 5.71 -9.55 4.89
N ALA A 320 6.29 -8.58 4.17
CA ALA A 320 7.29 -7.69 4.72
C ALA A 320 6.75 -6.90 5.92
N PHE A 321 5.55 -6.32 5.80
CA PHE A 321 4.90 -5.61 6.91
C PHE A 321 4.52 -6.53 8.05
N LEU A 322 4.12 -7.78 7.79
CA LEU A 322 3.83 -8.75 8.84
C LEU A 322 5.11 -9.10 9.63
N VAL A 323 6.24 -9.32 8.95
CA VAL A 323 7.54 -9.57 9.58
C VAL A 323 8.00 -8.36 10.40
N LEU A 324 7.94 -7.16 9.82
CA LEU A 324 8.31 -5.92 10.51
C LEU A 324 7.40 -5.66 11.72
N SER A 325 6.09 -5.90 11.60
CA SER A 325 5.13 -5.76 12.70
C SER A 325 5.38 -6.80 13.80
N GLY A 326 5.72 -8.04 13.44
CA GLY A 326 6.12 -9.07 14.40
C GLY A 326 7.41 -8.73 15.13
N ALA A 327 8.41 -8.20 14.41
CA ALA A 327 9.65 -7.72 15.01
C ALA A 327 9.41 -6.56 15.98
N TRP A 328 8.59 -5.56 15.58
CA TRP A 328 8.22 -4.46 16.46
C TRP A 328 7.42 -4.90 17.68
N TYR A 329 6.47 -5.84 17.51
CA TYR A 329 5.74 -6.45 18.62
C TYR A 329 6.66 -7.06 19.67
N TYR A 330 7.75 -7.70 19.23
CA TYR A 330 8.74 -8.28 20.14
C TYR A 330 9.48 -7.21 20.97
N TYR A 331 9.84 -6.08 20.35
CA TYR A 331 10.58 -5.00 21.00
C TYR A 331 9.72 -4.04 21.83
N ASP A 332 8.39 -4.08 21.72
CA ASP A 332 7.50 -3.18 22.47
C ASP A 332 7.54 -3.45 23.98
N LEU A 333 8.08 -2.55 24.80
CA LEU A 333 8.27 -2.75 26.24
C LEU A 333 6.98 -2.73 27.07
N SER A 334 5.83 -2.46 26.45
CA SER A 334 4.55 -2.33 27.16
C SER A 334 4.00 -3.64 27.76
N LEU A 335 4.43 -4.79 27.22
CA LEU A 335 3.96 -6.11 27.65
C LEU A 335 5.07 -6.93 28.30
N THR A 336 4.71 -7.75 29.29
CA THR A 336 5.64 -8.69 29.91
C THR A 336 6.13 -9.72 28.90
N LEU A 337 7.35 -10.24 29.09
CA LEU A 337 7.91 -11.30 28.25
C LEU A 337 7.02 -12.55 28.23
N LEU A 338 6.36 -12.87 29.34
CA LEU A 338 5.41 -13.97 29.43
C LEU A 338 4.16 -13.74 28.54
N ALA A 339 3.60 -12.53 28.56
CA ALA A 339 2.45 -12.20 27.72
C ALA A 339 2.82 -12.27 26.22
N LYS A 340 4.00 -11.76 25.86
CA LYS A 340 4.52 -11.83 24.47
C LYS A 340 4.78 -13.26 24.01
N SER A 341 5.42 -14.08 24.84
CA SER A 341 5.69 -15.48 24.49
C SER A 341 4.39 -16.27 24.36
N GLY A 342 3.42 -16.05 25.26
CA GLY A 342 2.08 -16.62 25.16
C GLY A 342 1.35 -16.22 23.88
N ALA A 343 1.40 -14.94 23.49
CA ALA A 343 0.79 -14.47 22.25
C ALA A 343 1.47 -15.03 20.99
N LEU A 344 2.80 -15.14 20.98
CA LEU A 344 3.56 -15.71 19.85
C LEU A 344 3.34 -17.23 19.72
N VAL A 345 3.42 -17.98 20.81
CA VAL A 345 3.12 -19.41 20.82
C VAL A 345 1.65 -19.65 20.47
N GLY A 346 0.74 -18.84 21.03
CA GLY A 346 -0.69 -18.90 20.74
C GLY A 346 -0.99 -18.66 19.28
N SER A 347 -0.47 -17.58 18.69
CA SER A 347 -0.68 -17.26 17.26
C SER A 347 -0.12 -18.35 16.35
N GLY A 348 1.09 -18.87 16.65
CA GLY A 348 1.66 -20.02 15.93
C GLY A 348 0.77 -21.27 16.03
N ALA A 349 0.27 -21.60 17.22
CA ALA A 349 -0.62 -22.73 17.43
C ALA A 349 -1.94 -22.57 16.68
N VAL A 350 -2.52 -21.37 16.66
CA VAL A 350 -3.75 -21.06 15.92
C VAL A 350 -3.57 -21.28 14.42
N LEU A 351 -2.48 -20.76 13.85
CA LEU A 351 -2.18 -20.93 12.43
C LEU A 351 -1.90 -22.39 12.06
N LEU A 352 -1.19 -23.13 12.92
CA LEU A 352 -0.93 -24.56 12.72
C LEU A 352 -2.20 -25.41 12.84
N ALA A 353 -3.05 -25.11 13.83
CA ALA A 353 -4.35 -25.78 14.02
C ALA A 353 -5.26 -25.53 12.82
N LEU A 354 -5.35 -24.27 12.35
CA LEU A 354 -6.09 -23.92 11.14
C LEU A 354 -5.55 -24.69 9.93
N ARG A 355 -4.22 -24.66 9.72
CA ARG A 355 -3.58 -25.38 8.61
C ARG A 355 -3.93 -26.86 8.66
N TRP A 356 -3.71 -27.52 9.79
CA TRP A 356 -3.99 -28.94 9.96
C TRP A 356 -5.48 -29.27 9.75
N PHE A 357 -6.37 -28.42 10.25
CA PHE A 357 -7.82 -28.55 10.07
C PHE A 357 -8.22 -28.45 8.59
N LEU A 358 -7.70 -27.46 7.87
CA LEU A 358 -7.95 -27.29 6.44
C LEU A 358 -7.36 -28.44 5.61
N PHE A 359 -6.15 -28.89 5.90
CA PHE A 359 -5.51 -30.02 5.20
C PHE A 359 -6.26 -31.34 5.38
N ARG A 360 -6.85 -31.58 6.56
CA ARG A 360 -7.67 -32.78 6.79
C ARG A 360 -8.98 -32.78 6.04
N ARG A 361 -9.47 -31.61 5.63
CA ARG A 361 -10.78 -31.46 4.97
C ARG A 361 -10.68 -31.14 3.48
N ALA A 362 -9.51 -30.78 2.97
CA ALA A 362 -9.25 -30.73 1.54
C ALA A 362 -9.37 -32.16 0.99
N PRO A 363 -10.41 -32.49 0.20
CA PRO A 363 -10.44 -33.76 -0.50
C PRO A 363 -9.21 -33.81 -1.40
N HIS A 364 -8.46 -34.91 -1.37
CA HIS A 364 -7.57 -35.21 -2.49
C HIS A 364 -8.42 -35.13 -3.76
N SER A 365 -8.18 -34.15 -4.63
CA SER A 365 -8.59 -34.30 -6.02
C SER A 365 -7.97 -35.62 -6.46
N PRO A 366 -8.75 -36.63 -6.86
CA PRO A 366 -8.17 -37.78 -7.50
C PRO A 366 -7.48 -37.23 -8.75
N ALA A 367 -6.15 -37.22 -8.73
CA ALA A 367 -5.37 -37.04 -9.92
C ALA A 367 -5.82 -38.13 -10.89
N THR A 368 -6.60 -37.74 -11.91
CA THR A 368 -6.71 -38.42 -13.20
C THR A 368 -6.52 -39.93 -13.11
N ALA A 369 -7.52 -40.62 -12.55
CA ALA A 369 -7.69 -42.03 -12.83
C ALA A 369 -8.28 -42.15 -14.24
N GLU A 370 -7.57 -42.86 -15.10
CA GLU A 370 -8.05 -43.48 -16.35
C GLU A 370 -8.18 -42.58 -17.58
N ALA A 371 -7.03 -42.22 -18.16
CA ALA A 371 -6.85 -42.45 -19.60
C ALA A 371 -6.31 -43.88 -19.77
N ARG A 372 -7.21 -44.82 -20.04
CA ARG A 372 -6.91 -46.11 -20.69
C ARG A 372 -7.68 -46.18 -21.98
#